data_AF-A0A4Q6XST2-F1
#
_entry.id   AF-A0A4Q6XST2-F1
#
_cell.length_a   1.000
_cell.length_b   1.000
_cell.length_c   1.000
_cell.angle_alpha   90.00
_cell.angle_beta   90.00
_cell.angle_gamma   90.00
#
_symmetry.space_group_name_H-M   'P 1'
#
loop_
_entity.id
_entity.type
_entity.pdbx_description
1 polymer ?
#
loop_
_entity_poly.entity_id
_entity_poly.type
_entity_poly.pdbx_seq_one_letter_code
_entity_poly.pdbx_strand_id
1 'polypeptide(L)'
;MANGLEFAMPIALRTDFDFSAVRAAARRSKDGGQARRLLALAAIYEGSSRTEAARIGGVTLQIVRDWVVKFNATGPEGLIDRKAPGKPALLNATHRAALVEAIERGPIPAAHGVVR
;
A
#
# COMPACT_ATOMS: atom_id res chain seq x y z
N MET A 1 4.03 -3.07 -34.26
CA MET A 1 2.87 -2.89 -33.36
C MET A 1 3.04 -1.55 -32.66
N ALA A 2 2.06 -0.66 -32.80
CA ALA A 2 2.17 0.75 -32.42
C ALA A 2 2.38 0.92 -30.91
N ASN A 3 3.49 1.55 -30.52
CA ASN A 3 3.74 2.01 -29.16
C ASN A 3 3.00 3.34 -28.99
N GLY A 4 1.70 3.25 -28.69
CA GLY A 4 0.85 4.40 -28.44
C GLY A 4 1.18 5.00 -27.08
N LEU A 5 1.98 6.06 -27.08
CA LEU A 5 1.91 7.08 -26.03
C LEU A 5 0.52 7.73 -26.12
N GLU A 6 -0.51 7.03 -25.67
CA GLU A 6 -1.75 7.71 -25.30
C GLU A 6 -1.39 8.64 -24.16
N PHE A 7 -1.46 9.94 -24.41
CA PHE A 7 -1.59 10.93 -23.35
C PHE A 7 -2.94 10.69 -22.66
N ALA A 8 -2.98 9.65 -21.82
CA ALA A 8 -4.17 9.20 -21.15
C ALA A 8 -4.69 10.35 -20.30
N MET A 9 -5.93 10.75 -20.55
CA MET A 9 -6.60 11.80 -19.78
C MET A 9 -6.41 11.57 -18.27
N PRO A 10 -6.21 12.65 -17.49
CA PRO A 10 -6.07 12.52 -16.05
C PRO A 10 -7.33 11.86 -15.46
N ILE A 11 -7.17 10.77 -14.71
CA ILE A 11 -8.28 10.09 -14.04
C ILE A 11 -8.98 11.09 -13.12
N ALA A 12 -10.28 11.29 -13.32
CA ALA A 12 -11.08 12.19 -12.49
C ALA A 12 -11.24 11.62 -11.08
N LEU A 13 -11.29 12.52 -10.08
CA LEU A 13 -11.67 12.14 -8.73
C LEU A 13 -13.17 11.83 -8.67
N ARG A 14 -13.57 10.88 -7.81
CA ARG A 14 -14.98 10.57 -7.53
C ARG A 14 -15.73 11.83 -7.04
N THR A 15 -16.99 11.97 -7.38
CA THR A 15 -17.75 13.22 -7.22
C THR A 15 -18.59 13.32 -5.94
N ASP A 16 -18.65 12.24 -5.16
CA ASP A 16 -19.32 12.17 -3.85
C ASP A 16 -18.46 12.71 -2.70
N PHE A 17 -17.26 13.22 -3.01
CA PHE A 17 -16.40 13.95 -2.07
C PHE A 17 -16.14 15.36 -2.60
N ASP A 18 -15.91 16.27 -1.67
CA ASP A 18 -15.43 17.62 -1.95
C ASP A 18 -14.12 17.90 -1.19
N PHE A 19 -13.54 19.06 -1.48
CA PHE A 19 -12.35 19.56 -0.80
C PHE A 19 -12.47 19.53 0.74
N SER A 20 -13.63 19.93 1.26
CA SER A 20 -13.85 20.11 2.70
C SER A 20 -13.89 18.77 3.42
N ALA A 21 -14.60 17.79 2.84
CA ALA A 21 -14.68 16.42 3.33
C ALA A 21 -13.29 15.76 3.35
N VAL A 22 -12.48 15.96 2.30
CA VAL A 22 -11.13 15.38 2.21
C VAL A 22 -10.17 16.05 3.21
N ARG A 23 -10.24 17.38 3.40
CA ARG A 23 -9.45 18.04 4.46
C ARG A 23 -9.87 17.63 5.85
N ALA A 24 -11.16 17.41 6.08
CA ALA A 24 -11.66 16.91 7.36
C ALA A 24 -11.14 15.49 7.63
N ALA A 25 -11.09 14.62 6.62
CA ALA A 25 -10.46 13.30 6.72
C ALA A 25 -8.96 13.41 7.03
N ALA A 26 -8.24 14.32 6.35
CA ALA A 26 -6.81 14.54 6.62
C ALA A 26 -6.54 14.97 8.07
N ARG A 27 -7.37 15.86 8.63
CA ARG A 27 -7.26 16.31 10.03
C ARG A 27 -7.53 15.20 11.05
N ARG A 28 -8.39 14.24 10.71
CA ARG A 28 -8.71 13.09 11.57
C ARG A 28 -7.71 11.94 11.43
N SER A 29 -6.89 11.94 10.38
CA SER A 29 -5.90 10.90 10.14
C SER A 29 -4.88 10.82 11.28
N LYS A 30 -4.62 9.60 11.75
CA LYS A 30 -3.50 9.30 12.65
C LYS A 30 -2.23 8.86 11.89
N ASP A 31 -2.37 8.60 10.58
CA ASP A 31 -1.25 8.24 9.71
C ASP A 31 -0.77 9.49 8.94
N GLY A 32 0.51 9.84 9.13
CA GLY A 32 1.09 11.03 8.50
C GLY A 32 1.20 10.91 6.98
N GLY A 33 1.37 9.69 6.45
CA GLY A 33 1.36 9.42 5.02
C GLY A 33 -0.01 9.68 4.42
N GLN A 34 -1.06 9.11 5.02
CA GLN A 34 -2.45 9.31 4.64
C GLN A 34 -2.84 10.80 4.69
N ALA A 35 -2.46 11.50 5.76
CA ALA A 35 -2.75 12.93 5.89
C ALA A 35 -2.17 13.74 4.72
N ARG A 36 -0.90 13.50 4.37
CA ARG A 36 -0.24 14.19 3.24
C ARG A 36 -0.91 13.87 1.91
N ARG A 37 -1.26 12.60 1.67
CA ARG A 37 -1.95 12.15 0.46
C ARG A 37 -3.33 12.80 0.32
N LEU A 38 -4.10 12.87 1.41
CA LEU A 38 -5.40 13.52 1.43
C LEU A 38 -5.28 15.03 1.17
N LEU A 39 -4.27 15.71 1.72
CA LEU A 39 -4.05 17.14 1.44
C LEU A 39 -3.72 17.41 -0.04
N ALA A 40 -2.93 16.53 -0.67
CA ALA A 40 -2.66 16.63 -2.10
C ALA A 40 -3.93 16.44 -2.94
N LEU A 41 -4.79 15.47 -2.60
CA LEU A 41 -6.07 15.27 -3.30
C LEU A 41 -7.08 16.40 -3.04
N ALA A 42 -7.09 16.96 -1.82
CA ALA A 42 -7.92 18.12 -1.51
C ALA A 42 -7.57 19.29 -2.45
N ALA A 43 -6.29 19.58 -2.67
CA ALA A 43 -5.88 20.63 -3.59
C ALA A 43 -6.45 20.42 -5.01
N ILE A 44 -6.54 19.17 -5.49
CA ILE A 44 -7.16 18.86 -6.79
C ILE A 44 -8.67 19.16 -6.78
N TYR A 45 -9.38 18.80 -5.69
CA TYR A 45 -10.79 19.19 -5.54
C TYR A 45 -10.99 20.72 -5.49
N GLU A 46 -10.01 21.46 -4.97
CA GLU A 46 -9.99 22.94 -4.95
C GLU A 46 -9.64 23.54 -6.33
N GLY A 47 -9.34 22.71 -7.33
CA GLY A 47 -9.00 23.13 -8.69
C GLY A 47 -7.51 23.28 -8.96
N SER A 48 -6.64 22.93 -8.01
CA SER A 48 -5.19 22.93 -8.23
C SER A 48 -4.78 21.89 -9.27
N SER A 49 -3.69 22.18 -9.99
CA SER A 49 -3.12 21.24 -10.95
C SER A 49 -2.59 19.98 -10.26
N ARG A 50 -2.51 18.87 -11.01
CA ARG A 50 -1.88 17.63 -10.50
C ARG A 50 -0.39 17.80 -10.22
N THR A 51 0.27 18.73 -10.92
CA THR A 51 1.67 19.11 -10.64
C THR A 51 1.79 19.77 -9.27
N GLU A 52 0.85 20.65 -8.94
CA GLU A 52 0.81 21.29 -7.63
C GLU A 52 0.48 20.29 -6.51
N ALA A 53 -0.47 19.38 -6.76
CA ALA A 53 -0.74 18.27 -5.84
C ALA A 53 0.48 17.37 -5.62
N ALA A 54 1.25 17.09 -6.68
CA ALA A 54 2.50 16.33 -6.60
C ALA A 54 3.55 17.05 -5.74
N ARG A 55 3.66 18.38 -5.87
CA ARG A 55 4.51 19.23 -5.03
C ARG A 55 4.11 19.19 -3.56
N ILE A 56 2.80 19.29 -3.26
CA ILE A 56 2.24 19.16 -1.90
C ILE A 56 2.54 17.77 -1.33
N GLY A 57 2.39 16.73 -2.15
CA GLY A 57 2.65 15.35 -1.77
C GLY A 57 4.13 14.99 -1.63
N GLY A 58 5.04 15.78 -2.22
CA GLY A 58 6.46 15.46 -2.34
C GLY A 58 6.73 14.26 -3.24
N VAL A 59 5.92 14.07 -4.29
CA VAL A 59 5.91 12.86 -5.12
C VAL A 59 5.82 13.19 -6.62
N THR A 60 5.88 12.18 -7.48
CA THR A 60 5.69 12.32 -8.92
C THR A 60 4.21 12.37 -9.32
N LEU A 61 3.91 12.84 -10.53
CA LEU A 61 2.55 12.81 -11.09
C LEU A 61 1.95 11.41 -11.16
N GLN A 62 2.78 10.39 -11.43
CA GLN A 62 2.33 9.00 -11.47
C GLN A 62 1.85 8.53 -10.09
N ILE A 63 2.55 8.91 -9.01
CA ILE A 63 2.14 8.56 -7.65
C ILE A 63 0.83 9.27 -7.28
N VAL A 64 0.64 10.53 -7.71
CA VAL A 64 -0.65 11.22 -7.54
C VAL A 64 -1.77 10.48 -8.28
N ARG A 65 -1.52 10.02 -9.51
CA ARG A 65 -2.48 9.19 -10.27
C ARG A 65 -2.83 7.92 -9.49
N ASP A 66 -1.86 7.23 -8.92
CA ASP A 66 -2.08 6.01 -8.13
C ASP A 66 -2.91 6.30 -6.86
N TRP A 67 -2.71 7.46 -6.22
CA TRP A 67 -3.53 7.89 -5.09
C TRP A 67 -4.97 8.16 -5.52
N VAL A 68 -5.19 8.82 -6.67
CA VAL A 68 -6.54 9.03 -7.23
C VAL A 68 -7.23 7.68 -7.47
N VAL A 69 -6.54 6.69 -8.04
CA VAL A 69 -7.11 5.35 -8.27
C VAL A 69 -7.52 4.69 -6.96
N LYS A 70 -6.64 4.68 -5.94
CA LYS A 70 -6.93 4.10 -4.62
C LYS A 70 -8.07 4.81 -3.91
N PHE A 71 -8.07 6.14 -3.94
CA PHE A 71 -9.11 6.97 -3.35
C PHE A 71 -10.46 6.75 -4.04
N ASN A 72 -10.49 6.67 -5.37
CA ASN A 72 -11.73 6.39 -6.09
C ASN A 72 -12.32 5.03 -5.71
N ALA A 73 -11.47 4.01 -5.56
CA ALA A 73 -11.91 2.66 -5.20
C ALA A 73 -12.44 2.54 -3.76
N THR A 74 -11.79 3.19 -2.79
CA THR A 74 -12.01 2.89 -1.35
C THR A 74 -12.12 4.11 -0.45
N GLY A 75 -12.15 5.32 -1.02
CA GLY A 75 -12.22 6.57 -0.28
C GLY A 75 -10.93 6.87 0.50
N PRO A 76 -11.01 7.68 1.57
CA PRO A 76 -9.86 8.06 2.38
C PRO A 76 -9.05 6.89 2.95
N GLU A 77 -9.71 5.79 3.31
CA GLU A 77 -9.06 4.60 3.86
C GLU A 77 -8.16 3.88 2.85
N GLY A 78 -8.37 4.10 1.56
CA GLY A 78 -7.52 3.60 0.48
C GLY A 78 -6.10 4.17 0.48
N LEU A 79 -5.89 5.27 1.20
CA LEU A 79 -4.62 5.99 1.24
C LEU A 79 -3.76 5.66 2.47
N ILE A 80 -4.24 4.73 3.32
CA ILE A 80 -3.45 4.12 4.38
C ILE A 80 -2.57 3.03 3.76
N ASP A 81 -1.29 3.03 4.13
CA ASP A 81 -0.38 1.97 3.71
C ASP A 81 -0.81 0.65 4.38
N ARG A 82 -1.24 -0.31 3.57
CA ARG A 82 -1.58 -1.64 4.07
C ARG A 82 -0.29 -2.42 4.31
N LYS A 83 -0.17 -3.01 5.50
CA LYS A 83 0.88 -3.97 5.78
C LYS A 83 0.66 -5.19 4.87
N ALA A 84 1.61 -5.48 3.99
CA ALA A 84 1.57 -6.69 3.19
C ALA A 84 1.57 -7.93 4.12
N PRO A 85 0.92 -9.04 3.75
CA PRO A 85 0.80 -10.24 4.59
C PRO A 85 2.14 -10.96 4.89
N GLY A 86 3.28 -10.38 4.49
CA GLY A 86 4.60 -10.98 4.62
C GLY A 86 4.81 -12.10 3.63
N LYS A 87 6.01 -12.70 3.67
CA LYS A 87 6.30 -13.92 2.91
C LYS A 87 5.49 -15.07 3.53
N PRO A 88 4.78 -15.89 2.74
CA PRO A 88 4.14 -17.08 3.27
C PRO A 88 5.18 -17.99 3.96
N ALA A 89 4.77 -18.68 5.02
CA ALA A 89 5.66 -19.57 5.74
C ALA A 89 6.24 -20.65 4.81
N LEU A 90 7.56 -20.88 4.88
CA LEU A 90 8.23 -21.89 4.05
C LEU A 90 7.76 -23.31 4.36
N LEU A 91 7.45 -23.58 5.63
CA LEU A 91 6.91 -24.86 6.06
C LEU A 91 5.37 -24.81 5.99
N ASN A 92 4.78 -25.80 5.34
CA ASN A 92 3.32 -26.04 5.39
C ASN A 92 2.97 -26.90 6.62
N ALA A 93 1.69 -27.26 6.79
CA ALA A 93 1.23 -28.06 7.92
C ALA A 93 1.93 -29.43 7.99
N THR A 94 2.08 -30.10 6.85
CA THR A 94 2.78 -31.39 6.76
C THR A 94 4.25 -31.27 7.16
N HIS A 95 4.96 -30.26 6.68
CA HIS A 95 6.35 -30.02 7.05
C HIS A 95 6.49 -29.69 8.54
N ARG A 96 5.54 -28.94 9.12
CA ARG A 96 5.52 -28.66 10.56
C ARG A 96 5.31 -29.93 11.38
N ALA A 97 4.39 -30.81 10.96
CA ALA A 97 4.16 -32.09 11.63
C ALA A 97 5.43 -32.97 11.59
N ALA A 98 6.07 -33.09 10.42
CA ALA A 98 7.32 -33.83 10.28
C ALA A 98 8.46 -33.23 11.12
N LEU A 99 8.53 -31.90 11.21
CA LEU A 99 9.54 -31.21 12.03
C LEU A 99 9.32 -31.48 13.54
N VAL A 100 8.07 -31.45 14.00
CA VAL A 100 7.74 -31.79 15.41
C VAL A 100 8.18 -33.21 15.72
N GLU A 101 7.83 -34.17 14.87
CA GLU A 101 8.24 -35.56 15.05
C GLU A 101 9.77 -35.72 15.06
N ALA A 102 10.49 -35.01 14.18
CA ALA A 102 11.95 -35.04 14.15
C ALA A 102 12.57 -34.44 15.42
N ILE A 103 11.99 -33.38 15.97
CA ILE A 103 12.43 -32.77 17.24
C ILE A 103 12.19 -33.74 18.40
N GLU A 104 10.99 -34.32 18.48
CA GLU A 104 10.62 -35.27 19.55
C GLU A 104 11.48 -36.53 19.54
N ARG A 105 11.81 -37.03 18.34
CA ARG A 105 12.71 -38.19 18.18
C ARG A 105 14.13 -37.90 18.66
N GLY A 106 14.52 -36.63 18.70
CA GLY A 106 15.86 -36.19 19.05
C GLY A 106 16.91 -36.54 17.98
N PRO A 107 18.10 -35.92 18.05
CA PRO A 107 19.15 -36.17 17.08
C PRO A 107 19.82 -37.53 17.31
N ILE A 108 20.26 -38.17 16.23
CA ILE A 108 21.18 -39.31 16.27
C ILE A 108 22.59 -38.73 16.24
N PRO A 109 23.36 -38.72 17.35
CA PRO A 109 24.58 -37.91 17.45
C PRO A 109 25.61 -38.20 16.36
N ALA A 110 25.83 -39.48 16.05
CA ALA A 110 26.80 -39.91 15.03
C ALA A 110 26.38 -39.56 13.59
N ALA A 111 25.07 -39.48 13.29
CA ALA A 111 24.57 -39.22 11.94
C ALA A 111 24.24 -37.74 11.71
N HIS A 112 23.81 -37.04 12.76
CA HIS A 112 23.38 -35.64 12.71
C HIS A 112 24.47 -34.67 13.17
N GLY A 113 25.69 -35.17 13.43
CA GLY A 113 26.86 -34.34 13.76
C GLY A 113 26.79 -33.64 15.11
N VAL A 114 25.99 -34.16 16.06
CA VAL A 114 25.88 -33.59 17.40
C VAL A 114 27.01 -34.14 18.26
N VAL A 115 27.95 -33.28 18.67
CA VAL A 115 29.02 -33.60 19.61
C VAL A 115 28.63 -33.04 20.98
N ARG A 116 28.68 -33.89 22.00
CA ARG A 116 28.36 -33.57 23.40
C ARG A 116 29.34 -32.58 24.02
#